data_AF-A0A0G1H4D4-F1
#
_entry.id   AF-A0A0G1H4D4-F1
#
_cell.length_a   1.000
_cell.length_b   1.000
_cell.length_c   1.000
_cell.angle_alpha   90.00
_cell.angle_beta   90.00
_cell.angle_gamma   90.00
#
_symmetry.space_group_name_H-M   'P 1'
#
loop_
_entity.id
_entity.type
_entity.pdbx_description
1 polymer ?
#
loop_
_entity_poly.entity_id
_entity_poly.type
_entity_poly.pdbx_seq_one_letter_code
_entity_poly.pdbx_strand_id
1 'polypeptide(L)'
;MQELEFGSYDIVVRAHDFAGNYREAHQKLKIAYSILQNLGPDGINVRSNVVLPWSAVYVILVFLIILTLYAAHFVFDRHREIERKLAMGILNLVEHSVSQRLNVLKQKREEFDKDKFKSFHDKRENYFKEHWDEKK
;
A
#
# COMPACT_ATOMS: atom_id res chain seq x y z
N MET A 1 13.73 24.27 -38.77
CA MET A 1 13.43 22.98 -39.43
C MET A 1 11.97 22.70 -39.14
N GLN A 2 11.13 22.45 -40.15
CA GLN A 2 9.72 22.10 -39.94
C GLN A 2 9.65 20.62 -39.58
N GLU A 3 9.22 20.30 -38.36
CA GLU A 3 8.93 18.95 -37.93
C GLU A 3 7.49 18.61 -38.33
N LEU A 4 7.28 17.48 -39.02
CA LEU A 4 5.94 16.98 -39.31
C LEU A 4 5.36 16.34 -38.05
N GLU A 5 4.10 16.66 -37.76
CA GLU A 5 3.36 16.08 -36.63
C GLU A 5 3.05 14.59 -36.84
N PHE A 6 2.59 13.91 -35.79
CA PHE A 6 2.24 12.49 -35.87
C PHE A 6 0.95 12.30 -36.65
N GLY A 7 0.95 11.40 -37.63
CA GLY A 7 -0.20 11.20 -38.51
C GLY A 7 0.07 10.37 -39.76
N SER A 8 -0.97 10.25 -40.59
CA SER A 8 -0.86 9.64 -41.91
C SER A 8 -0.87 10.74 -42.96
N TYR A 9 0.17 10.78 -43.78
CA TYR A 9 0.35 11.74 -44.86
C TYR A 9 0.36 11.01 -46.20
N ASP A 10 -0.25 11.62 -47.21
CA ASP A 10 -0.11 11.19 -48.60
C ASP A 10 0.80 12.17 -49.32
N ILE A 11 1.95 11.69 -49.78
CA ILE A 11 2.93 12.49 -50.49
C ILE A 11 2.64 12.34 -51.97
N VAL A 12 2.21 13.44 -52.59
CA VAL A 12 1.91 13.51 -54.01
C VAL A 12 3.03 14.29 -54.70
N VAL A 13 3.73 13.62 -55.62
CA VAL A 13 4.77 14.24 -56.44
C VAL A 13 4.29 14.30 -57.88
N ARG A 14 4.27 15.51 -58.46
CA ARG A 14 3.97 15.74 -59.87
C ARG A 14 5.20 16.27 -60.58
N ALA A 15 5.68 15.53 -61.56
CA ALA A 15 6.74 15.98 -62.45
C ALA A 15 6.11 16.53 -63.73
N HIS A 16 6.31 17.82 -64.00
CA HIS A 16 5.83 18.49 -65.21
C HIS A 16 6.94 18.54 -66.26
N ASP A 17 6.63 18.16 -67.50
CA ASP A 17 7.51 18.43 -68.64
C ASP A 17 7.21 19.81 -69.26
N PHE A 18 8.14 20.32 -70.08
CA PHE A 18 7.96 21.60 -70.78
C PHE A 18 6.82 21.57 -71.83
N ALA A 19 6.29 20.39 -72.15
CA ALA A 19 5.18 20.20 -73.09
C ALA A 19 3.81 20.17 -72.38
N GLY A 20 3.76 20.34 -71.05
CA GLY A 20 2.53 20.38 -70.26
C GLY A 20 2.01 19.01 -69.82
N ASN A 21 2.73 17.92 -70.09
CA ASN A 21 2.39 16.62 -69.52
C ASN A 21 2.85 16.53 -68.07
N TYR A 22 2.14 15.76 -67.25
CA TYR A 22 2.55 15.46 -65.90
C TYR A 22 2.54 13.96 -65.62
N ARG A 23 3.49 13.51 -64.80
CA ARG A 23 3.46 12.19 -64.17
C ARG A 23 3.26 12.37 -62.67
N GLU A 24 2.29 11.65 -62.12
CA GLU A 24 1.94 11.70 -60.70
C GLU A 24 2.38 10.39 -60.01
N ALA A 25 3.02 10.53 -58.85
CA ALA A 25 3.37 9.43 -57.97
C ALA A 25 2.80 9.70 -56.57
N HIS A 26 2.12 8.71 -56.02
CA HIS A 26 1.54 8.75 -54.67
C HIS A 26 2.35 7.85 -53.75
N GLN A 27 2.82 8.38 -52.62
CA GLN A 27 3.50 7.60 -51.58
C GLN A 27 2.89 7.90 -50.21
N LYS A 28 2.35 6.86 -49.58
CA LYS A 28 1.80 6.98 -48.21
C LYS A 28 2.95 6.96 -47.20
N LEU A 29 2.99 7.95 -46.32
CA LEU A 29 3.92 8.06 -45.20
C LEU A 29 3.13 8.05 -43.88
N LYS A 30 3.50 7.16 -42.96
CA LYS A 30 2.90 7.10 -41.62
C LYS A 30 3.95 7.45 -40.58
N ILE A 31 3.76 8.56 -39.88
CA ILE A 31 4.62 9.02 -38.79
C ILE A 31 3.93 8.63 -37.48
N ALA A 32 4.41 7.57 -36.83
CA ALA A 32 3.87 7.06 -35.56
C ALA A 32 4.92 7.17 -34.45
N TYR A 33 4.47 7.29 -33.20
CA TYR A 33 5.35 7.18 -32.03
C TYR A 33 6.10 5.85 -32.07
N SER A 34 7.41 5.86 -31.78
CA SER A 34 8.27 4.65 -31.84
C SER A 34 7.72 3.47 -31.02
N ILE A 35 7.04 3.75 -29.91
CA ILE A 35 6.32 2.76 -29.08
C ILE A 35 5.10 2.14 -29.79
N LEU A 36 4.39 2.91 -30.63
CA LEU A 36 3.22 2.44 -31.40
C LEU A 36 3.62 1.83 -32.76
N GLN A 37 4.83 2.10 -33.25
CA GLN A 37 5.34 1.51 -34.49
C GLN A 37 5.47 -0.02 -34.38
N ASN A 38 5.65 -0.51 -33.15
CA ASN A 38 5.73 -1.92 -32.83
C ASN A 38 4.35 -2.55 -32.58
N LEU A 39 3.27 -1.79 -32.43
CA LEU A 39 1.93 -2.34 -32.22
C LEU A 39 1.18 -2.41 -33.56
N GLY A 40 1.18 -3.59 -34.17
CA GLY A 40 0.41 -3.91 -35.36
C GLY A 40 -0.94 -4.56 -35.03
N PRO A 41 -1.88 -4.61 -35.99
CA PRO A 41 -3.14 -5.33 -35.83
C PRO A 41 -2.93 -6.82 -35.52
N ASP A 42 -1.86 -7.42 -36.03
CA ASP A 42 -1.54 -8.83 -35.83
C ASP A 42 -0.77 -9.12 -34.52
N GLY A 43 -0.17 -8.09 -33.89
CA GLY A 43 0.62 -8.28 -32.67
C GLY A 43 1.68 -7.21 -32.41
N ILE A 44 2.60 -7.51 -31.49
CA ILE A 44 3.73 -6.66 -31.14
C ILE A 44 4.96 -7.08 -31.94
N ASN A 45 5.44 -6.21 -32.82
CA ASN A 45 6.68 -6.36 -33.57
C ASN A 45 7.86 -5.99 -32.67
N VAL A 46 8.61 -7.00 -32.21
CA VAL A 46 9.76 -6.79 -31.30
C VAL A 46 11.05 -6.56 -32.10
N ARG A 47 11.14 -7.14 -33.30
CA ARG A 47 12.25 -6.98 -34.26
C ARG A 47 11.72 -7.24 -35.66
N SER A 48 12.44 -6.77 -36.68
CA SER A 48 12.02 -6.77 -38.10
C SER A 48 11.52 -8.10 -38.70
N ASN A 49 11.63 -9.23 -37.99
CA ASN A 49 11.15 -10.55 -38.45
C ASN A 49 10.42 -11.37 -37.38
N VAL A 50 10.12 -10.79 -36.21
CA VAL A 50 9.44 -11.51 -35.10
C VAL A 50 8.23 -10.70 -34.66
N VAL A 51 7.06 -11.19 -35.06
CA VAL A 51 5.74 -10.67 -34.64
C VAL A 51 5.27 -11.51 -33.47
N LEU A 52 5.03 -10.87 -32.33
CA LEU A 52 4.47 -11.52 -31.15
C LEU A 52 2.95 -11.39 -31.21
N PRO A 53 2.21 -12.46 -31.56
CA PRO A 53 0.78 -12.35 -31.78
C PRO A 53 0.05 -12.00 -30.48
N TRP A 54 -1.09 -11.30 -30.59
CA TRP A 54 -1.90 -10.94 -29.43
C TRP A 54 -2.32 -12.16 -28.59
N SER A 55 -2.51 -13.32 -29.22
CA SER A 55 -2.77 -14.58 -28.52
C SER A 55 -1.67 -14.93 -27.50
N ALA A 56 -0.40 -14.78 -27.86
CA ALA A 56 0.72 -15.02 -26.94
C ALA A 56 0.71 -14.01 -25.79
N VAL A 57 0.39 -12.74 -26.06
CA VAL A 57 0.25 -11.71 -25.03
C VAL A 57 -0.86 -12.08 -24.04
N TYR A 58 -2.03 -12.52 -24.54
CA TYR A 58 -3.13 -12.94 -23.68
C TYR A 58 -2.78 -14.18 -22.85
N VAL A 59 -2.07 -15.16 -23.42
CA VAL A 59 -1.62 -16.34 -22.66
C VAL A 59 -0.70 -15.95 -21.52
N ILE A 60 0.28 -15.07 -21.77
CA ILE A 60 1.19 -14.57 -20.74
C ILE A 60 0.42 -13.81 -19.66
N LEU A 61 -0.52 -12.96 -20.07
CA LEU A 61 -1.36 -12.18 -19.15
C LEU A 61 -2.21 -13.10 -18.26
N VAL A 62 -2.90 -14.08 -18.84
CA VAL A 62 -3.71 -15.05 -18.10
C VAL A 62 -2.83 -15.86 -17.15
N PHE A 63 -1.65 -16.30 -17.60
CA PHE A 63 -0.71 -17.02 -16.75
C PHE A 63 -0.29 -16.18 -15.54
N LEU A 64 -0.01 -14.89 -15.76
CA LEU A 64 0.38 -13.96 -14.71
C LEU A 64 -0.75 -13.71 -13.71
N ILE A 65 -2.00 -13.62 -14.20
CA ILE A 65 -3.19 -13.51 -13.34
C ILE A 65 -3.35 -14.77 -12.49
N ILE A 66 -3.24 -15.97 -13.09
CA ILE A 66 -3.34 -17.24 -12.36
C ILE A 66 -2.26 -17.33 -11.28
N LEU A 67 -1.01 -16.99 -11.62
CA LEU A 67 0.10 -16.99 -10.67
C LEU A 67 -0.17 -16.02 -9.51
N THR A 68 -0.69 -14.83 -9.81
CA THR A 68 -1.02 -13.83 -8.80
C THR A 68 -2.16 -14.29 -7.90
N LEU A 69 -3.21 -14.89 -8.46
CA LEU A 69 -4.33 -15.45 -7.69
C LEU A 69 -3.88 -16.64 -6.84
N TYR A 70 -3.00 -17.48 -7.36
CA TYR A 70 -2.42 -18.60 -6.62
C TYR A 70 -1.59 -18.12 -5.44
N ALA A 71 -0.72 -17.13 -5.66
CA ALA A 71 0.07 -16.50 -4.61
C ALA A 71 -0.84 -15.81 -3.58
N ALA A 72 -1.87 -15.09 -4.03
CA ALA A 72 -2.84 -14.44 -3.16
C ALA A 72 -3.58 -15.47 -2.29
N HIS A 73 -4.02 -16.58 -2.87
CA HIS A 73 -4.67 -17.67 -2.12
C HIS A 73 -3.73 -18.26 -1.06
N PHE A 74 -2.48 -18.54 -1.43
CA PHE A 74 -1.49 -19.08 -0.52
C PHE A 74 -1.16 -18.11 0.64
N VAL A 75 -1.04 -16.82 0.34
CA VAL A 75 -0.80 -15.77 1.33
C VAL A 75 -2.02 -15.56 2.21
N PHE A 76 -3.24 -15.65 1.66
CA PHE A 76 -4.48 -15.49 2.41
C PHE A 76 -4.67 -16.59 3.46
N ASP A 77 -4.36 -17.84 3.11
CA ASP A 77 -4.39 -18.96 4.06
C ASP A 77 -3.38 -18.77 5.21
N ARG A 78 -2.19 -18.22 4.91
CA ARG A 78 -1.18 -17.90 5.93
C ARG A 78 -1.50 -16.64 6.74
N HIS A 79 -2.16 -15.65 6.16
CA HIS A 79 -2.59 -14.44 6.88
C HIS A 79 -3.61 -14.76 7.97
N ARG A 80 -4.52 -15.72 7.74
CA ARG A 80 -5.47 -16.15 8.77
C ARG A 80 -4.80 -16.75 10.01
N GLU A 81 -3.66 -17.42 9.87
CA GLU A 81 -2.89 -17.91 11.01
C GLU A 81 -2.09 -16.80 11.70
N ILE A 82 -1.55 -15.86 10.93
CA ILE A 82 -0.76 -14.74 11.45
C ILE A 82 -1.66 -13.75 12.19
N GLU A 83 -2.86 -13.44 11.69
CA GLU A 83 -3.85 -12.61 12.38
C GLU A 83 -4.30 -13.25 13.70
N ARG A 84 -4.49 -14.57 13.74
CA ARG A 84 -4.81 -15.28 15.00
C ARG A 84 -3.66 -15.22 15.99
N LYS A 85 -2.42 -15.36 15.54
CA LYS A 85 -1.22 -15.26 16.40
C LYS A 85 -0.97 -13.83 16.88
N LEU A 86 -1.22 -12.81 16.04
CA LEU A 86 -1.16 -11.40 16.41
C LEU A 86 -2.28 -11.02 17.39
N ALA A 87 -3.52 -11.47 17.14
CA ALA A 87 -4.64 -11.25 18.05
C ALA A 87 -4.38 -11.88 19.43
N MET A 88 -3.90 -13.13 19.49
CA MET A 88 -3.52 -13.78 20.76
C MET A 88 -2.32 -13.10 21.44
N GLY A 89 -1.30 -12.67 20.66
CA GLY A 89 -0.15 -11.96 21.20
C GLY A 89 -0.51 -10.60 21.79
N ILE A 90 -1.34 -9.83 21.09
CA ILE A 90 -1.84 -8.52 21.56
C ILE A 90 -2.79 -8.70 22.75
N LEU A 91 -3.68 -9.70 22.74
CA LEU A 91 -4.59 -9.96 23.86
C LEU A 91 -3.81 -10.30 25.13
N ASN A 92 -2.78 -11.17 25.04
CA ASN A 92 -1.92 -11.51 26.17
C ASN A 92 -1.12 -10.31 26.71
N LEU A 93 -0.62 -9.44 25.83
CA LEU A 93 0.08 -8.21 26.24
C LEU A 93 -0.87 -7.22 26.93
N VAL A 94 -2.09 -7.08 26.41
CA VAL A 94 -3.14 -6.24 27.00
C VAL A 94 -3.56 -6.81 28.36
N GLU A 95 -3.79 -8.12 28.48
CA GLU A 95 -4.16 -8.77 29.73
C GLU A 95 -3.06 -8.66 30.80
N HIS A 96 -1.79 -8.86 30.43
CA HIS A 96 -0.67 -8.68 31.34
C HIS A 96 -0.50 -7.22 31.77
N SER A 97 -0.64 -6.26 30.86
CA SER A 97 -0.54 -4.83 31.20
C SER A 97 -1.72 -4.33 32.04
N VAL A 98 -2.93 -4.83 31.80
CA VAL A 98 -4.13 -4.48 32.58
C VAL A 98 -4.06 -5.08 33.98
N SER A 99 -3.64 -6.33 34.13
CA SER A 99 -3.47 -6.97 35.44
C SER A 99 -2.37 -6.30 36.28
N GLN A 100 -1.26 -5.89 35.66
CA GLN A 100 -0.23 -5.10 36.34
C GLN A 100 -0.75 -3.75 36.83
N ARG A 101 -1.52 -3.04 35.99
CA ARG A 101 -2.14 -1.75 36.39
C ARG A 101 -3.14 -1.93 37.53
N LEU A 102 -3.95 -2.98 37.51
CA LEU A 102 -4.90 -3.29 38.58
C LEU A 102 -4.20 -3.58 39.91
N ASN A 103 -3.09 -4.33 39.89
CA ASN A 103 -2.31 -4.60 41.10
C ASN A 103 -1.68 -3.31 41.67
N VAL A 104 -1.14 -2.43 40.82
CA VAL A 104 -0.59 -1.14 41.26
C VAL A 104 -1.68 -0.26 41.88
N LEU A 105 -2.88 -0.22 41.28
CA LEU A 105 -4.00 0.56 41.82
C LEU A 105 -4.50 -0.01 43.16
N LYS A 106 -4.55 -1.34 43.29
CA LYS A 106 -4.91 -2.01 44.54
C LYS A 106 -3.90 -1.72 45.65
N GLN A 107 -2.60 -1.81 45.34
CA GLN A 107 -1.54 -1.51 46.30
C GLN A 107 -1.58 -0.04 46.75
N LYS A 108 -1.74 0.91 45.82
CA LYS A 108 -1.88 2.33 46.18
C LYS A 108 -3.08 2.57 47.09
N ARG A 109 -4.21 1.91 46.82
CA ARG A 109 -5.40 2.01 47.68
C ARG A 109 -5.10 1.52 49.10
N GLU A 110 -4.43 0.39 49.24
CA GLU A 110 -4.04 -0.15 50.56
C GLU A 110 -3.07 0.77 51.31
N GLU A 111 -2.13 1.41 50.60
CA GLU A 111 -1.24 2.42 51.17
C GLU A 111 -2.00 3.66 51.67
N PHE A 112 -2.96 4.17 50.87
CA PHE A 112 -3.83 5.28 51.27
C PHE A 112 -4.70 4.92 52.49
N ASP A 113 -5.25 3.71 52.55
CA ASP A 113 -6.07 3.28 53.70
C ASP A 113 -5.23 3.16 54.98
N LYS A 114 -3.99 2.65 54.88
CA LYS A 114 -3.05 2.59 56.02
C LYS A 114 -2.60 3.96 56.49
N ASP A 115 -2.27 4.86 55.58
CA ASP A 115 -1.85 6.23 55.90
C ASP A 115 -2.99 7.04 56.54
N LYS A 116 -4.20 6.88 56.01
CA LYS A 116 -5.42 7.42 56.62
C LYS A 116 -5.61 6.88 58.04
N PHE A 117 -5.48 5.57 58.25
CA PHE A 117 -5.62 4.98 59.58
C PHE A 117 -4.56 5.49 60.58
N LYS A 118 -3.31 5.61 60.13
CA LYS A 118 -2.21 6.14 60.94
C LYS A 118 -2.41 7.60 61.33
N SER A 119 -2.78 8.45 60.38
CA SER A 119 -3.07 9.87 60.66
C SER A 119 -4.23 10.05 61.64
N PHE A 120 -5.28 9.22 61.57
CA PHE A 120 -6.34 9.21 62.57
C PHE A 120 -5.84 8.78 63.95
N HIS A 121 -4.97 7.76 64.02
CA HIS A 121 -4.40 7.29 65.28
C HIS A 121 -3.51 8.36 65.94
N ASP A 122 -2.61 8.96 65.17
CA ASP A 122 -1.67 10.00 65.65
C ASP A 122 -2.44 11.24 66.12
N LYS A 123 -3.48 11.67 65.38
CA LYS A 123 -4.33 12.79 65.78
C LYS A 123 -5.06 12.52 67.10
N ARG A 124 -5.53 11.29 67.30
CA ARG A 124 -6.19 10.87 68.53
C ARG A 124 -5.22 10.86 69.72
N GLU A 125 -4.00 10.36 69.52
CA GLU A 125 -2.98 10.35 70.57
C GLU A 125 -2.56 11.76 71.00
N ASN A 126 -2.37 12.67 70.04
CA ASN A 126 -2.04 14.07 70.32
C ASN A 126 -3.19 14.79 71.05
N TYR A 127 -4.44 14.57 70.64
CA TYR A 127 -5.60 15.11 71.34
C TYR A 127 -5.66 14.65 72.81
N PHE A 128 -5.41 13.37 73.06
CA PHE A 128 -5.35 12.85 74.42
C PHE A 128 -4.21 13.46 75.24
N LYS A 129 -3.01 13.62 74.65
CA LYS A 129 -1.88 14.27 75.35
C LYS A 129 -2.19 15.72 75.73
N GLU A 130 -2.68 16.52 74.78
CA GLU A 130 -3.02 17.93 75.03
C GLU A 130 -4.09 18.09 76.12
N HIS A 131 -5.15 17.27 76.10
CA HIS A 131 -6.27 17.42 77.04
C HIS A 131 -6.05 16.73 78.40
N TRP A 132 -4.99 15.91 78.54
CA TRP A 132 -4.63 15.28 79.81
C TRP A 132 -3.65 16.15 80.61
N ASP A 133 -2.76 16.88 79.92
CA ASP A 133 -1.85 17.85 80.54
C ASP A 133 -2.58 19.12 81.03
N GLU A 134 -3.70 19.51 80.41
CA GLU A 134 -4.56 20.61 80.90
C GLU A 134 -5.30 20.29 82.22
N LYS A 135 -5.39 19.02 82.62
CA LYS A 135 -6.11 18.58 83.82
C LYS A 135 -5.23 18.36 85.05
N LYS A 136 -3.94 18.70 84.99
CA LYS A 136 -2.97 18.51 86.07
C LYS A 136 -2.41 19.82 86.58
#